data_AF-A0A3D0RCJ6-F1
#
_entry.id   AF-A0A3D0RCJ6-F1
#
_cell.length_a   1.000
_cell.length_b   1.000
_cell.length_c   1.000
_cell.angle_alpha   90.00
_cell.angle_beta   90.00
_cell.angle_gamma   90.00
#
_symmetry.space_group_name_H-M   'P 1'
#
loop_
_entity.id
_entity.type
_entity.pdbx_description
1 polymer ?
#
loop_
_entity_poly.entity_id
_entity_poly.type
_entity_poly.pdbx_seq_one_letter_code
_entity_poly.pdbx_strand_id
1 'polypeptide(L)'
;MTKKVESTFDKGDFVVYPTHGVGRILGTETRDVGGSALEMLVVRFEHDRMTLRVPLEKARSLGLRTLSSKKQMEQAITTLQGKARVRRTMWSRRAQEYETKIKSGDPVSIAEVV
;
A
#
# COMPACT_ATOMS: atom_id res chain seq x y z
N MET A 1 -10.00 -22.50 20.25
CA MET A 1 -9.35 -21.18 20.26
C MET A 1 -9.07 -20.78 18.82
N THR A 2 -10.04 -20.14 18.18
CA THR A 2 -10.01 -19.83 16.75
C THR A 2 -9.09 -18.64 16.53
N LYS A 3 -7.99 -18.88 15.83
CA LYS A 3 -6.97 -17.86 15.52
C LYS A 3 -7.64 -16.78 14.66
N LYS A 4 -8.00 -15.66 15.28
CA LYS A 4 -8.56 -14.47 14.63
C LYS A 4 -7.53 -14.04 13.58
N VAL A 5 -7.78 -14.34 12.32
CA VAL A 5 -7.03 -13.78 11.19
C VAL A 5 -7.14 -12.27 11.39
N GLU A 6 -6.02 -11.60 11.62
CA GLU A 6 -5.97 -10.15 11.81
C GLU A 6 -6.73 -9.49 10.65
N SER A 7 -7.96 -9.06 10.95
CA SER A 7 -8.79 -8.25 10.06
C SER A 7 -8.13 -6.88 10.00
N THR A 8 -7.07 -6.76 9.19
CA THR A 8 -6.27 -5.55 8.99
C THR A 8 -7.04 -4.42 8.29
N PHE A 9 -8.31 -4.63 7.96
CA PHE A 9 -9.13 -3.73 7.16
C PHE A 9 -10.52 -3.59 7.78
N ASP A 10 -10.70 -2.57 8.61
CA ASP A 10 -12.01 -2.24 9.17
C ASP A 10 -12.73 -1.19 8.31
N LYS A 11 -14.06 -1.16 8.41
CA LYS A 11 -14.87 -0.17 7.71
C LYS A 11 -14.52 1.23 8.23
N GLY A 12 -14.21 2.13 7.30
CA GLY A 12 -13.85 3.51 7.60
C GLY A 12 -12.35 3.78 7.64
N ASP A 13 -11.51 2.74 7.69
CA ASP A 13 -10.06 2.86 7.67
C ASP A 13 -9.54 3.34 6.32
N PHE A 14 -8.34 3.92 6.35
CA PHE A 14 -7.62 4.36 5.17
C PHE A 14 -6.58 3.33 4.76
N VAL A 15 -6.52 3.10 3.45
CA VAL A 15 -5.61 2.16 2.80
C VAL A 15 -4.91 2.83 1.63
N VAL A 16 -3.76 2.30 1.25
CA VAL A 16 -2.98 2.75 0.10
C VAL A 16 -2.95 1.64 -0.94
N TYR A 17 -3.27 2.01 -2.18
CA TYR A 17 -3.11 1.16 -3.35
C TYR A 17 -2.00 1.73 -4.25
N PRO A 18 -1.03 0.92 -4.71
CA PRO A 18 0.16 1.43 -5.40
C PRO A 18 -0.12 2.35 -6.59
N THR A 19 -1.19 2.09 -7.35
CA THR A 19 -1.54 2.86 -8.55
C THR A 19 -2.45 4.06 -8.28
N HIS A 20 -3.31 3.98 -7.26
CA HIS A 20 -4.41 4.94 -7.03
C HIS A 20 -4.23 5.75 -5.74
N GLY A 21 -3.16 5.51 -4.98
CA GLY A 21 -2.86 6.24 -3.76
C GLY A 21 -3.80 5.87 -2.61
N VAL A 22 -4.20 6.88 -1.84
CA VAL A 22 -4.98 6.70 -0.60
C VAL A 22 -6.47 6.54 -0.92
N GLY A 23 -7.07 5.48 -0.38
CA GLY A 23 -8.50 5.21 -0.45
C GLY A 23 -9.08 4.92 0.94
N ARG A 24 -10.41 5.01 1.05
CA ARG A 24 -11.16 4.71 2.27
C ARG A 24 -11.96 3.44 2.10
N ILE A 25 -11.91 2.55 3.09
CA ILE A 25 -12.69 1.32 3.10
C ILE A 25 -14.17 1.66 3.38
N LEU A 26 -15.06 1.29 2.47
CA LEU A 26 -16.50 1.40 2.65
C LEU A 26 -17.10 0.19 3.38
N GLY A 27 -16.45 -0.96 3.30
CA GLY A 27 -16.84 -2.21 3.96
C GLY A 27 -16.44 -3.43 3.14
N THR A 28 -16.95 -4.60 3.54
CA THR A 28 -16.86 -5.84 2.78
C THR A 28 -18.22 -6.19 2.16
N GLU A 29 -18.18 -6.80 0.98
CA GLU A 29 -19.35 -7.23 0.21
C GLU A 29 -19.11 -8.67 -0.24
N THR A 30 -20.05 -9.57 0.02
CA THR A 30 -19.99 -10.95 -0.51
C THR A 30 -20.69 -10.99 -1.85
N ARG A 31 -20.01 -11.48 -2.88
CA ARG A 31 -20.58 -11.62 -4.22
C ARG A 31 -20.28 -13.00 -4.80
N ASP A 32 -21.29 -13.58 -5.41
CA ASP A 32 -21.15 -14.85 -6.13
C ASP A 32 -20.49 -14.60 -7.49
N VAL A 33 -19.35 -15.23 -7.73
CA VAL A 33 -18.63 -15.19 -9.01
C VAL A 33 -18.35 -16.62 -9.43
N GLY A 34 -19.05 -17.09 -10.46
CA GLY A 34 -18.85 -18.44 -11.01
C GLY A 34 -19.31 -19.57 -10.08
N GLY A 35 -20.31 -19.34 -9.23
CA GLY A 35 -20.83 -20.34 -8.28
C GLY A 35 -20.05 -20.44 -6.97
N SER A 36 -19.12 -19.51 -6.74
CA SER A 36 -18.36 -19.40 -5.50
C SER A 36 -18.60 -18.03 -4.87
N ALA A 37 -19.02 -18.02 -3.60
CA ALA A 37 -19.17 -16.81 -2.81
C ALA A 37 -17.80 -16.25 -2.44
N LEU A 38 -17.46 -15.08 -2.98
CA LEU A 38 -16.20 -14.38 -2.70
C LEU A 38 -16.47 -13.15 -1.85
N GLU A 39 -15.71 -12.98 -0.79
CA GLU A 39 -15.74 -11.78 0.03
C GLU A 39 -14.79 -10.72 -0.57
N MET A 40 -15.34 -9.56 -0.89
CA MET A 40 -14.65 -8.45 -1.55
C MET A 40 -14.59 -7.24 -0.63
N LEU A 41 -13.41 -6.63 -0.51
CA LEU A 41 -13.23 -5.35 0.13
C LEU A 41 -13.58 -4.22 -0.84
N VAL A 42 -14.42 -3.29 -0.40
CA VAL A 42 -14.85 -2.13 -1.19
C VAL A 42 -14.07 -0.90 -0.71
N VAL A 43 -13.26 -0.32 -1.60
CA VAL A 43 -12.42 0.85 -1.31
C VAL A 43 -12.79 2.00 -2.25
N ARG A 44 -13.02 3.18 -1.69
CA ARG A 44 -13.30 4.41 -2.43
C ARG A 44 -12.07 5.29 -2.48
N PHE A 45 -11.65 5.67 -3.68
CA PHE A 45 -10.58 6.64 -3.92
C PHE A 45 -11.23 7.98 -4.23
N GLU A 46 -11.04 8.97 -3.36
CA GLU A 46 -11.68 10.28 -3.49
C GLU A 46 -11.12 11.09 -4.65
N HIS A 47 -9.80 10.99 -4.88
CA HIS A 47 -9.10 11.69 -5.95
C HIS A 47 -9.65 11.33 -7.33
N ASP A 48 -9.78 10.03 -7.61
CA ASP A 48 -10.22 9.53 -8.93
C ASP A 48 -11.75 9.35 -9.02
N ARG A 49 -12.49 9.67 -7.94
CA ARG A 49 -13.93 9.39 -7.78
C ARG A 49 -14.30 7.93 -8.14
N MET A 50 -13.40 6.99 -7.84
CA MET A 50 -13.53 5.58 -8.24
C MET A 50 -13.78 4.68 -7.03
N THR A 51 -14.54 3.60 -7.22
CA THR A 51 -14.74 2.55 -6.20
C THR A 51 -14.17 1.23 -6.71
N LEU A 52 -13.12 0.74 -6.06
CA LEU A 52 -12.46 -0.52 -6.36
C LEU A 52 -13.03 -1.62 -5.46
N ARG A 53 -13.22 -2.80 -6.04
CA ARG A 53 -13.60 -4.02 -5.31
C ARG A 53 -12.46 -5.02 -5.43
N VAL A 54 -11.91 -5.42 -4.30
CA VAL A 54 -10.74 -6.30 -4.25
C VAL A 54 -11.08 -7.54 -3.44
N PRO A 55 -10.95 -8.76 -3.99
CA PRO A 55 -11.12 -9.99 -3.21
C PRO A 55 -10.18 -9.98 -2.00
N LEU A 56 -10.70 -10.26 -0.80
CA LEU A 56 -9.90 -10.20 0.44
C LEU A 56 -8.66 -11.10 0.38
N GLU A 57 -8.78 -12.28 -0.23
CA GLU A 57 -7.66 -13.20 -0.43
C GLU A 57 -6.51 -12.60 -1.25
N LYS A 58 -6.83 -11.72 -2.20
CA LYS A 58 -5.86 -11.09 -3.11
C LYS A 58 -5.48 -9.67 -2.69
N ALA A 59 -6.07 -9.13 -1.63
CA ALA A 59 -5.82 -7.74 -1.21
C ALA A 59 -4.33 -7.49 -0.93
N ARG A 60 -3.67 -8.38 -0.17
CA ARG A 60 -2.24 -8.25 0.15
C ARG A 60 -1.34 -8.46 -1.08
N SER A 61 -1.68 -9.41 -1.97
CA SER A 61 -0.87 -9.70 -3.15
C SER A 61 -0.94 -8.60 -4.21
N LEU A 62 -2.05 -7.87 -4.28
CA LEU A 62 -2.23 -6.70 -5.13
C LEU A 62 -1.59 -5.42 -4.54
N GLY A 63 -0.91 -5.53 -3.40
CA GLY A 63 -0.19 -4.43 -2.79
C GLY A 63 -1.07 -3.47 -1.98
N LEU A 64 -2.29 -3.86 -1.61
CA LEU A 64 -3.13 -3.09 -0.71
C LEU A 64 -2.50 -3.06 0.69
N ARG A 65 -2.26 -1.86 1.21
CA ARG A 65 -1.54 -1.65 2.47
C ARG A 65 -2.29 -0.67 3.37
N THR A 66 -2.10 -0.80 4.68
CA THR A 66 -2.56 0.21 5.65
C THR A 66 -1.69 1.45 5.59
N LEU A 67 -2.18 2.55 6.14
CA LEU A 67 -1.35 3.74 6.35
C LEU A 67 -0.12 3.42 7.23
N SER A 68 0.98 4.10 6.94
CA SER A 68 2.20 4.03 7.75
C SER A 68 2.00 4.74 9.09
N SER A 69 2.68 4.24 10.12
CA SER A 69 2.63 4.85 11.45
C SER A 69 3.31 6.23 11.49
N LYS A 70 2.92 7.08 12.44
CA LYS A 70 3.56 8.39 12.65
C LYS A 70 5.08 8.28 12.83
N LYS A 71 5.55 7.27 13.57
CA LYS A 71 6.98 7.00 13.78
C LYS A 71 7.73 6.72 12.47
N GLN A 72 7.15 5.92 11.58
CA GLN A 72 7.73 5.65 10.26
C GLN A 72 7.78 6.92 9.41
N MET A 73 6.75 7.76 9.49
CA MET A 73 6.71 9.04 8.81
C MET A 73 7.78 10.02 9.32
N GLU A 74 7.96 10.14 10.63
CA GLU A 74 9.02 10.95 11.25
C GLU A 74 10.41 10.49 10.79
N GLN A 75 10.64 9.17 10.74
CA GLN A 75 11.88 8.61 10.23
C GLN A 75 12.09 8.93 8.75
N ALA A 76 11.06 8.83 7.91
CA ALA A 76 11.13 9.18 6.49
C ALA A 76 11.48 10.66 6.28
N ILE A 77 10.87 11.56 7.06
CA ILE A 77 11.19 13.01 7.01
C ILE A 77 12.65 13.26 7.42
N THR A 78 13.12 12.59 8.47
CA THR A 78 14.53 12.69 8.90
C THR A 78 15.49 12.22 7.81
N THR A 79 15.15 11.13 7.12
CA THR A 79 15.94 10.62 5.99
C THR A 79 15.97 11.60 4.82
N LEU A 80 14.82 12.22 4.47
CA LEU A 80 14.74 13.27 3.43
C LEU A 80 15.59 14.50 3.75
N GLN A 81 15.66 14.90 5.02
CA GLN A 81 16.48 16.02 5.48
C GLN A 81 17.98 15.68 5.56
N GLY A 82 18.33 14.39 5.48
CA GLY A 82 19.70 13.91 5.54
C GLY A 82 20.53 14.26 4.30
N LYS A 83 21.85 14.07 4.40
CA LYS A 83 22.74 14.23 3.24
C LYS A 83 22.55 13.09 2.25
N ALA A 84 22.36 13.43 0.98
CA ALA A 84 22.29 12.46 -0.11
C ALA A 84 23.53 11.57 -0.17
N ARG A 85 23.34 10.25 -0.06
CA ARG A 85 24.42 9.26 -0.20
C ARG A 85 24.61 8.92 -1.68
N VAL A 86 25.52 9.61 -2.35
CA VAL A 86 25.83 9.34 -3.76
C VAL A 86 26.67 8.07 -3.87
N ARG A 87 26.10 7.01 -4.47
CA ARG A 87 26.84 5.80 -4.86
C ARG A 87 27.32 5.91 -6.31
N ARG A 88 28.58 5.58 -6.55
CA ARG A 88 29.20 5.50 -7.89
C ARG A 88 28.91 4.15 -8.53
N THR A 89 27.65 3.91 -8.90
CA THR A 89 27.19 2.68 -9.55
C THR A 89 26.68 3.01 -10.95
N MET A 90 26.76 2.06 -11.90
CA MET A 90 26.18 2.24 -13.23
C MET A 90 24.70 2.62 -13.14
N TRP A 91 24.27 3.57 -13.98
CA TRP A 91 22.91 4.12 -14.01
C TRP A 91 21.83 3.03 -14.01
N SER A 92 21.97 2.00 -14.86
CA SER A 92 21.01 0.90 -14.95
C SER A 92 20.75 0.23 -13.60
N ARG A 93 21.81 -0.04 -12.83
CA ARG A 93 21.69 -0.66 -11.50
C ARG A 93 21.04 0.29 -10.48
N ARG A 94 21.35 1.58 -10.55
CA ARG A 94 20.72 2.61 -9.72
C ARG A 94 19.22 2.75 -10.01
N ALA A 95 18.84 2.74 -11.29
CA ALA A 95 17.44 2.82 -11.71
C ALA A 95 16.64 1.62 -11.20
N GLN A 96 17.18 0.40 -11.30
CA GLN A 96 16.53 -0.81 -10.79
C GLN A 96 16.38 -0.80 -9.25
N GLU A 97 17.40 -0.33 -8.53
CA GLU A 97 17.33 -0.15 -7.07
C GLU A 97 16.25 0.87 -6.68
N TYR A 98 16.15 1.98 -7.41
CA TYR A 98 15.13 3.00 -7.17
C TYR A 98 13.72 2.51 -7.47
N GLU A 99 13.54 1.79 -8.57
CA GLU A 99 12.25 1.18 -8.90
C GLU A 99 11.82 0.18 -7.81
N THR A 100 12.77 -0.59 -7.27
CA THR A 100 12.52 -1.52 -6.16
C THR A 100 12.10 -0.79 -4.88
N LYS A 101 12.78 0.32 -4.55
CA LYS A 101 12.43 1.16 -3.38
C LYS A 101 11.08 1.87 -3.53
N ILE A 102 10.73 2.30 -4.74
CA ILE A 102 9.42 2.89 -5.01
C ILE A 102 8.31 1.84 -4.86
N LYS A 103 8.54 0.63 -5.41
CA LYS A 103 7.58 -0.48 -5.32
C LYS A 103 7.48 -1.10 -3.92
N SER A 104 8.50 -0.96 -3.07
CA SER A 104 8.45 -1.47 -1.69
C SER A 104 7.35 -0.79 -0.86
N GLY A 105 7.08 0.48 -1.17
CA GLY A 105 6.02 1.24 -0.54
C GLY A 105 6.31 1.66 0.91
N ASP A 106 7.52 1.41 1.40
CA ASP A 106 7.99 1.92 2.68
C ASP A 106 8.38 3.40 2.54
N PRO A 107 7.79 4.33 3.32
CA PRO A 107 8.10 5.75 3.25
C PRO A 107 9.58 6.06 3.44
N VAL A 108 10.29 5.29 4.27
CA VAL A 108 11.73 5.50 4.52
C VAL A 108 12.55 5.11 3.30
N SER A 109 12.23 3.98 2.67
CA SER A 109 12.86 3.54 1.42
C SER A 109 12.63 4.53 0.27
N ILE A 110 11.42 5.09 0.16
CA ILE A 110 11.07 6.10 -0.84
C ILE A 110 11.85 7.39 -0.60
N ALA A 111 11.99 7.81 0.66
CA ALA A 111 12.76 8.98 1.06
C ALA A 111 14.25 8.94 0.63
N GLU A 112 14.82 7.76 0.39
CA GLU A 112 16.21 7.63 -0.08
C GLU A 112 16.38 7.80 -1.60
N VAL A 113 15.27 7.81 -2.35
CA VAL A 113 15.29 7.94 -3.82
C VAL A 113 15.18 9.40 -4.26
N VAL A 114 14.48 10.22 -3.46
CA VAL A 114 14.17 11.63 -3.73
C VAL A 114 15.33 12.55 -3.34
#